data_AF-A0A355D9F0-F1
#
_entry.id   AF-A0A355D9F0-F1
#
_cell.length_a   1.000
_cell.length_b   1.000
_cell.length_c   1.000
_cell.angle_alpha   90.00
_cell.angle_beta   90.00
_cell.angle_gamma   90.00
#
_symmetry.space_group_name_H-M   'P 1'
#
loop_
_entity.id
_entity.type
_entity.pdbx_description
1 polymer ?
#
loop_
_entity_poly.entity_id
_entity_poly.type
_entity_poly.pdbx_seq_one_letter_code
_entity_poly.pdbx_strand_id
1 'polypeptide(L)'
;MYVEIDGYYINLYREVLKRLYENRNMYDLIYLLLKKEHGSKTSDYTYVIKNILRLNLTLNERGGERVMANYYKIDRFTKYGQKVKKEYEDKNSENKLAGISYRLLNALKVNNSDKFMDTLINSYMYIGMEIPTEFSNVLLNDDEFKSAGYAFMVGLQGKNYKENSEEESK
;
A
#
# COMPACT_ATOMS: atom_id res chain seq x y z
N MET A 1 -5.39 7.05 -18.38
CA MET A 1 -4.65 7.95 -17.46
C MET A 1 -3.17 7.86 -17.79
N TYR A 2 -2.50 9.00 -17.97
CA TYR A 2 -1.04 9.06 -18.13
C TYR A 2 -0.42 9.46 -16.80
N VAL A 3 0.70 8.83 -16.46
CA VAL A 3 1.51 9.18 -15.29
C VAL A 3 2.93 9.43 -15.74
N GLU A 4 3.42 10.64 -15.47
CA GLU A 4 4.82 11.00 -15.68
C GLU A 4 5.72 10.35 -14.62
N ILE A 5 6.71 9.57 -15.01
CA ILE A 5 7.69 8.94 -14.11
C ILE A 5 9.06 9.28 -14.66
N ASP A 6 9.88 9.98 -13.85
CA ASP A 6 11.24 10.40 -14.20
C ASP A 6 11.35 11.06 -15.60
N GLY A 7 10.36 11.90 -15.97
CA GLY A 7 10.30 12.63 -17.26
C GLY A 7 9.63 11.87 -18.41
N TYR A 8 9.14 10.65 -18.19
CA TYR A 8 8.45 9.84 -19.20
C TYR A 8 6.98 9.63 -18.88
N TYR A 9 6.10 9.78 -19.85
CA TYR A 9 4.67 9.52 -19.67
C TYR A 9 4.33 8.05 -19.94
N ILE A 10 3.86 7.36 -18.90
CA ILE A 10 3.35 6.00 -18.99
C ILE A 10 1.82 6.04 -19.09
N ASN A 11 1.26 5.39 -20.11
CA ASN A 11 -0.17 5.12 -20.15
C ASN A 11 -0.47 3.91 -19.25
N LEU A 12 -1.00 4.16 -18.05
CA LEU A 12 -1.19 3.09 -17.06
C LEU A 12 -2.15 1.99 -17.53
N TYR A 13 -3.20 2.35 -18.27
CA TYR A 13 -4.14 1.36 -18.77
C TYR A 13 -3.44 0.39 -19.73
N ARG A 14 -2.67 0.92 -20.69
CA ARG A 14 -1.91 0.11 -21.65
C ARG A 14 -0.85 -0.74 -20.95
N GLU A 15 -0.14 -0.18 -19.98
CA GLU A 15 0.90 -0.89 -19.24
C GLU A 15 0.34 -2.03 -18.38
N VAL A 16 -0.79 -1.80 -17.68
CA VAL A 16 -1.48 -2.84 -16.92
C VAL A 16 -2.00 -3.94 -17.84
N LEU A 17 -2.64 -3.60 -18.96
CA LEU A 17 -3.10 -4.60 -19.94
C LEU A 17 -1.96 -5.43 -20.52
N LYS A 18 -0.84 -4.79 -20.88
CA LYS A 18 0.35 -5.48 -21.39
C LYS A 18 0.84 -6.53 -20.37
N ARG A 19 0.93 -6.16 -19.09
CA ARG A 19 1.37 -7.06 -18.02
C ARG A 19 0.39 -8.20 -17.77
N LEU A 20 -0.91 -7.95 -17.85
CA LEU A 20 -1.94 -9.00 -17.78
C LEU A 20 -1.75 -10.00 -18.93
N TYR A 21 -1.54 -9.52 -20.15
CA TYR A 21 -1.30 -10.36 -21.33
C TYR A 21 0.00 -11.18 -21.20
N GLU A 22 1.06 -10.58 -20.65
CA GLU A 22 2.38 -11.20 -20.46
C GLU A 22 2.47 -12.06 -19.18
N ASN A 23 1.39 -12.16 -18.40
CA ASN A 23 1.38 -12.76 -17.05
C ASN A 23 2.51 -12.26 -16.14
N ARG A 24 2.82 -10.97 -16.23
CA ARG A 24 3.88 -10.30 -15.47
C ARG A 24 3.29 -9.62 -14.25
N ASN A 25 3.87 -9.86 -13.08
CA ASN A 25 3.47 -9.15 -11.86
C ASN A 25 3.68 -7.62 -12.00
N MET A 26 3.00 -6.86 -11.15
CA MET A 26 2.90 -5.40 -11.23
C MET A 26 3.56 -4.70 -10.04
N TYR A 27 4.34 -5.40 -9.23
CA TYR A 27 4.92 -4.83 -8.00
C TYR A 27 5.90 -3.67 -8.27
N ASP A 28 6.70 -3.75 -9.33
CA ASP A 28 7.56 -2.65 -9.78
C ASP A 28 6.73 -1.44 -10.23
N LEU A 29 5.63 -1.65 -10.95
CA LEU A 29 4.71 -0.57 -11.33
C LEU A 29 4.08 0.08 -10.10
N ILE A 30 3.60 -0.73 -9.15
CA ILE A 30 3.03 -0.27 -7.88
C ILE A 30 4.05 0.56 -7.09
N TYR A 31 5.30 0.08 -6.99
CA TYR A 31 6.39 0.83 -6.37
C TYR A 31 6.61 2.20 -7.02
N LEU A 32 6.69 2.26 -8.36
CA LEU A 32 6.91 3.52 -9.08
C LEU A 32 5.78 4.52 -8.83
N LEU A 33 4.52 4.03 -8.81
CA LEU A 33 3.36 4.86 -8.53
C LEU A 33 3.37 5.41 -7.08
N LEU A 34 3.63 4.57 -6.08
CA LEU A 34 3.75 4.99 -4.68
C LEU A 34 4.95 5.91 -4.43
N LYS A 35 6.06 5.68 -5.13
CA LYS A 35 7.25 6.55 -5.07
C LYS A 35 6.92 7.94 -5.62
N LYS A 36 6.12 8.02 -6.69
CA LYS A 36 5.66 9.29 -7.25
C LYS A 36 4.70 10.02 -6.32
N GLU A 37 3.76 9.30 -5.68
CA GLU A 37 2.83 9.88 -4.71
C GLU A 37 3.56 10.46 -3.48
N HIS A 38 4.76 9.95 -3.17
CA HIS A 38 5.56 10.44 -2.07
C HIS A 38 5.93 11.92 -2.24
N GLY A 39 5.34 12.79 -1.42
CA GLY A 39 5.52 14.24 -1.49
C GLY A 39 4.56 14.96 -2.44
N SER A 40 3.67 14.23 -3.13
CA SER A 40 2.55 14.83 -3.88
C SER A 40 1.52 15.41 -2.91
N LYS A 41 1.11 16.67 -3.14
CA LYS A 41 0.03 17.31 -2.36
C LYS A 41 -1.35 16.70 -2.67
N THR A 42 -1.49 15.95 -3.76
CA THR A 42 -2.73 15.30 -4.14
C THR A 42 -2.51 13.79 -4.22
N SER A 43 -3.16 13.03 -3.31
CA SER A 43 -3.08 11.56 -3.29
C SER A 43 -3.99 10.93 -4.37
N ASP A 44 -3.93 11.41 -5.60
CA ASP A 44 -4.98 11.11 -6.58
C ASP A 44 -4.89 9.67 -7.14
N TYR A 45 -3.79 8.95 -6.86
CA TYR A 45 -3.56 7.64 -7.46
C TYR A 45 -3.71 6.46 -6.50
N THR A 46 -3.88 6.67 -5.19
CA THR A 46 -3.91 5.54 -4.23
C THR A 46 -5.05 4.55 -4.48
N TYR A 47 -6.22 5.03 -4.92
CA TYR A 47 -7.33 4.17 -5.34
C TYR A 47 -6.95 3.34 -6.58
N VAL A 48 -6.29 3.95 -7.57
CA VAL A 48 -5.82 3.26 -8.78
C VAL A 48 -4.75 2.22 -8.43
N ILE A 49 -3.78 2.58 -7.58
CA ILE A 49 -2.72 1.68 -7.11
C ILE A 49 -3.33 0.48 -6.38
N LYS A 50 -4.34 0.71 -5.52
CA LYS A 50 -5.07 -0.36 -4.83
C LYS A 50 -5.71 -1.33 -5.81
N ASN A 51 -6.34 -0.83 -6.87
CA ASN A 51 -6.94 -1.68 -7.90
C ASN A 51 -5.89 -2.45 -8.71
N ILE A 52 -4.74 -1.84 -9.03
CA ILE A 52 -3.62 -2.53 -9.68
C ILE A 52 -3.09 -3.66 -8.76
N LEU A 53 -2.98 -3.41 -7.46
CA LEU A 53 -2.57 -4.43 -6.48
C LEU A 53 -3.59 -5.58 -6.41
N ARG A 54 -4.89 -5.27 -6.39
CA ARG A 54 -5.96 -6.28 -6.47
C ARG A 54 -5.82 -7.14 -7.72
N LEU A 55 -5.66 -6.52 -8.89
CA LEU A 55 -5.45 -7.24 -10.16
C LEU A 55 -4.20 -8.13 -10.12
N ASN A 56 -3.10 -7.63 -9.53
CA ASN A 56 -1.87 -8.39 -9.40
C ASN A 56 -2.06 -9.70 -8.61
N LEU A 57 -2.77 -9.65 -7.48
CA LEU A 57 -3.00 -10.85 -6.66
C LEU A 57 -4.01 -11.83 -7.26
N THR A 58 -4.73 -11.41 -8.30
CA THR A 58 -5.71 -12.25 -8.98
C THR A 58 -5.24 -12.73 -10.36
N LEU A 59 -4.04 -12.34 -10.80
CA LEU A 59 -3.46 -12.70 -12.11
C LEU A 59 -3.55 -14.20 -12.42
N ASN A 60 -3.28 -15.04 -11.42
CA ASN A 60 -3.24 -16.50 -11.56
C ASN A 60 -4.32 -17.22 -10.73
N GLU A 61 -5.25 -16.49 -10.11
CA GLU A 61 -6.29 -17.06 -9.27
C GLU A 61 -7.52 -17.44 -10.10
N ARG A 62 -7.95 -18.70 -10.02
CA ARG A 62 -9.09 -19.22 -10.78
C ARG A 62 -10.38 -19.35 -9.96
N GLY A 63 -10.36 -19.05 -8.65
CA GLY A 63 -11.48 -19.26 -7.74
C GLY A 63 -11.90 -17.99 -6.98
N GLY A 64 -13.21 -17.72 -6.95
CA GLY A 64 -13.79 -16.50 -6.35
C GLY A 64 -13.49 -16.31 -4.86
N GLU A 65 -13.38 -17.39 -4.09
CA GLU A 65 -13.07 -17.32 -2.65
C GLU A 65 -11.67 -16.78 -2.36
N ARG A 66 -10.65 -17.26 -3.09
CA ARG A 66 -9.26 -16.80 -2.94
C ARG A 66 -9.09 -15.35 -3.36
N VAL A 67 -9.74 -14.97 -4.47
CA VAL A 67 -9.83 -13.58 -4.93
C VAL A 67 -10.39 -12.70 -3.81
N MET A 68 -11.50 -13.11 -3.20
CA MET A 68 -12.14 -12.34 -2.15
C MET A 68 -11.28 -12.25 -0.88
N ALA A 69 -10.62 -13.34 -0.47
CA ALA A 69 -9.67 -13.33 0.63
C ALA A 69 -8.53 -12.33 0.41
N ASN A 70 -7.98 -12.28 -0.81
CA ASN A 70 -6.95 -11.31 -1.18
C ASN A 70 -7.47 -9.86 -1.12
N TYR A 71 -8.72 -9.62 -1.50
CA TYR A 71 -9.31 -8.28 -1.40
C TYR A 71 -9.49 -7.85 0.05
N TYR A 72 -9.98 -8.75 0.91
CA TYR A 72 -10.08 -8.50 2.35
C TYR A 72 -8.71 -8.23 2.98
N LYS A 73 -7.68 -8.99 2.59
CA LYS A 73 -6.29 -8.75 3.03
C LYS A 73 -5.82 -7.34 2.64
N ILE A 74 -5.97 -6.96 1.37
CA ILE A 74 -5.61 -5.63 0.88
C ILE A 74 -6.34 -4.53 1.68
N ASP A 75 -7.65 -4.68 1.89
CA ASP A 75 -8.45 -3.68 2.59
C ASP A 75 -8.02 -3.55 4.06
N ARG A 76 -7.72 -4.67 4.72
CA ARG A 76 -7.25 -4.70 6.11
C ARG A 76 -5.91 -3.98 6.27
N PHE A 77 -4.91 -4.33 5.46
CA PHE A 77 -3.61 -3.66 5.52
C PHE A 77 -3.67 -2.19 5.11
N THR A 78 -4.53 -1.84 4.16
CA THR A 78 -4.82 -0.42 3.82
C THR A 78 -5.33 0.34 5.06
N LYS A 79 -6.27 -0.24 5.81
CA LYS A 79 -6.79 0.37 7.04
C LYS A 79 -5.70 0.56 8.11
N TYR A 80 -4.79 -0.40 8.26
CA TYR A 80 -3.65 -0.24 9.17
C TYR A 80 -2.76 0.94 8.78
N GLY A 81 -2.46 1.10 7.49
CA GLY A 81 -1.69 2.25 6.98
C GLY A 81 -2.39 3.58 7.24
N GLN A 82 -3.71 3.64 7.02
CA GLN A 82 -4.53 4.83 7.31
C GLN A 82 -4.54 5.18 8.80
N LYS A 83 -4.65 4.17 9.68
CA LYS A 83 -4.62 4.36 11.12
C LYS A 83 -3.26 4.91 11.57
N VAL A 84 -2.15 4.33 11.10
CA VAL A 84 -0.82 4.86 11.38
C VAL A 84 -0.69 6.30 10.90
N LYS A 85 -1.13 6.61 9.68
CA LYS A 85 -1.11 7.98 9.16
C LYS A 85 -1.84 8.96 10.09
N LYS A 86 -3.08 8.63 10.47
CA LYS A 86 -3.91 9.45 11.36
C LYS A 86 -3.22 9.73 12.70
N GLU A 87 -2.61 8.72 13.32
CA GLU A 87 -1.90 8.89 14.60
C GLU A 87 -0.67 9.80 14.49
N TYR A 88 0.01 9.81 13.33
CA TYR A 88 1.11 10.75 13.08
C TYR A 88 0.60 12.18 12.85
N GLU A 89 -0.53 12.34 12.16
CA GLU A 89 -1.20 13.64 11.96
C GLU A 89 -1.72 14.21 13.30
N ASP A 90 -2.38 13.38 14.12
CA ASP A 90 -2.87 13.77 15.45
C ASP A 90 -1.71 14.21 16.39
N LYS A 91 -0.50 13.69 16.16
CA LYS A 91 0.74 14.08 16.85
C LYS A 91 1.53 15.20 16.14
N ASN A 92 0.99 15.85 15.10
CA ASN A 92 1.66 16.87 14.29
C ASN A 92 3.08 16.43 13.82
N SER A 93 3.19 15.17 13.40
CA SER A 93 4.44 14.48 13.10
C SER A 93 4.52 13.96 11.66
N GLU A 94 3.77 14.57 10.73
CA GLU A 94 3.68 14.20 9.31
C GLU A 94 5.03 14.22 8.61
N ASN A 95 5.91 15.16 8.99
CA ASN A 95 7.27 15.24 8.47
C ASN A 95 8.11 13.98 8.80
N LYS A 96 7.90 13.38 9.98
CA LYS A 96 8.55 12.11 10.36
C LYS A 96 7.96 10.96 9.55
N LEU A 97 6.65 10.97 9.35
CA LEU A 97 5.94 9.96 8.57
C LEU A 97 6.45 9.89 7.13
N ALA A 98 6.81 11.03 6.53
CA ALA A 98 7.42 11.06 5.19
C ALA A 98 8.72 10.21 5.15
N GLY A 99 9.65 10.45 6.07
CA GLY A 99 10.89 9.67 6.13
C GLY A 99 10.65 8.17 6.39
N ILE A 100 9.65 7.83 7.21
CA ILE A 100 9.25 6.43 7.48
C ILE A 100 8.68 5.78 6.23
N SER A 101 7.74 6.45 5.56
CA SER A 101 7.11 6.02 4.32
C SER A 101 8.14 5.71 3.24
N TYR A 102 9.17 6.55 3.09
CA TYR A 102 10.27 6.30 2.16
C TYR A 102 11.06 5.02 2.52
N ARG A 103 11.40 4.82 3.80
CA ARG A 103 12.14 3.63 4.25
C ARG A 103 11.36 2.34 4.03
N LEU A 104 10.06 2.34 4.36
CA LEU A 104 9.16 1.20 4.14
C LEU A 104 9.06 0.87 2.65
N LEU A 105 8.83 1.89 1.81
CA LEU A 105 8.71 1.69 0.37
C LEU A 105 10.01 1.17 -0.26
N ASN A 106 11.17 1.64 0.22
CA ASN A 106 12.45 1.16 -0.25
C ASN A 106 12.73 -0.29 0.19
N ALA A 107 12.33 -0.67 1.41
CA ALA A 107 12.43 -2.06 1.88
C ALA A 107 11.61 -3.02 1.00
N LEU A 108 10.40 -2.62 0.59
CA LEU A 108 9.58 -3.36 -0.37
C LEU A 108 10.26 -3.50 -1.74
N LYS A 109 10.86 -2.42 -2.24
CA LYS A 109 11.56 -2.41 -3.54
C LYS A 109 12.69 -3.44 -3.61
N VAL A 110 13.50 -3.51 -2.56
CA VAL A 110 14.66 -4.43 -2.48
C VAL A 110 14.31 -5.76 -1.85
N ASN A 111 13.02 -6.03 -1.63
CA ASN A 111 12.50 -7.26 -1.04
C ASN A 111 13.17 -7.63 0.31
N ASN A 112 13.27 -6.65 1.22
CA ASN A 112 13.87 -6.84 2.54
C ASN A 112 12.80 -6.71 3.64
N SER A 113 12.22 -7.84 4.04
CA SER A 113 11.18 -7.95 5.07
C SER A 113 11.66 -7.50 6.44
N ASP A 114 12.90 -7.82 6.80
CA ASP A 114 13.48 -7.50 8.11
C ASP A 114 13.55 -5.98 8.31
N LYS A 115 14.10 -5.27 7.32
CA LYS A 115 14.17 -3.79 7.33
C LYS A 115 12.79 -3.14 7.31
N PHE A 116 11.82 -3.76 6.63
CA PHE A 116 10.44 -3.30 6.67
C PHE A 116 9.86 -3.44 8.08
N MET A 117 10.01 -4.61 8.70
CA MET A 117 9.52 -4.89 10.06
C MET A 117 10.21 -4.00 11.10
N ASP A 118 11.52 -3.80 11.02
CA ASP A 118 12.25 -2.87 11.91
C ASP A 118 11.67 -1.45 11.82
N THR A 119 11.41 -0.97 10.60
CA THR A 119 10.83 0.35 10.38
C THR A 119 9.39 0.43 10.89
N LEU A 120 8.61 -0.64 10.67
CA LEU A 120 7.22 -0.76 11.12
C LEU A 120 7.13 -0.77 12.65
N ILE A 121 7.91 -1.61 13.32
CA ILE A 121 7.96 -1.73 14.78
C ILE A 121 8.30 -0.38 15.40
N ASN A 122 9.37 0.28 14.92
CA ASN A 122 9.73 1.62 15.38
C ASN A 122 8.60 2.64 15.17
N SER A 123 7.89 2.55 14.05
CA SER A 123 6.75 3.44 13.78
C SER A 123 5.60 3.22 14.76
N TYR A 124 5.24 1.96 15.04
CA TYR A 124 4.18 1.59 15.98
C TYR A 124 4.54 1.94 17.44
N MET A 125 5.80 1.74 17.84
CA MET A 125 6.30 2.16 19.15
C MET A 125 6.19 3.68 19.34
N TYR A 126 6.51 4.47 18.31
CA TYR A 126 6.41 5.94 18.39
C TYR A 126 4.97 6.44 18.58
N ILE A 127 4.01 5.84 17.88
CA ILE A 127 2.59 6.18 18.06
C ILE A 127 1.99 5.58 19.33
N GLY A 128 2.65 4.59 19.93
CA GLY A 128 2.20 3.93 21.16
C GLY A 128 1.09 2.91 20.90
N MET A 129 1.12 2.26 19.74
CA MET A 129 0.13 1.27 19.34
C MET A 129 0.73 -0.14 19.25
N GLU A 130 -0.10 -1.13 19.54
CA GLU A 130 0.21 -2.52 19.26
C GLU A 130 0.22 -2.80 17.75
N ILE A 131 1.16 -3.65 17.33
CA ILE A 131 1.28 -4.11 15.95
C ILE A 131 0.24 -5.21 15.71
N PRO A 132 -0.62 -5.10 14.69
CA PRO A 132 -1.55 -6.16 14.33
C PRO A 132 -0.83 -7.48 14.08
N THR A 133 -1.35 -8.59 14.63
CA THR A 133 -0.72 -9.91 14.53
C THR A 133 -0.60 -10.40 13.10
N GLU A 134 -1.46 -9.93 12.20
CA GLU A 134 -1.44 -10.22 10.77
C GLU A 134 -0.14 -9.77 10.09
N PHE A 135 0.63 -8.83 10.67
CA PHE A 135 1.95 -8.49 10.13
C PHE A 135 2.95 -9.65 10.20
N SER A 136 2.72 -10.69 11.00
CA SER A 136 3.52 -11.92 10.93
C SER A 136 3.49 -12.57 9.53
N ASN A 137 2.41 -12.37 8.75
CA ASN A 137 2.29 -12.89 7.39
C ASN A 137 3.37 -12.34 6.45
N VAL A 138 3.89 -11.14 6.72
CA VAL A 138 4.92 -10.53 5.87
C VAL A 138 6.26 -11.26 5.95
N LEU A 139 6.41 -12.17 6.91
CA LEU A 139 7.60 -13.00 7.08
C LEU A 139 7.47 -14.37 6.39
N LEU A 140 6.31 -14.68 5.79
CA LEU A 140 6.05 -16.01 5.22
C LEU A 140 6.75 -16.20 3.87
N ASN A 141 6.58 -15.25 2.95
CA ASN A 141 7.19 -15.28 1.62
C ASN A 141 7.10 -13.89 0.95
N ASP A 142 7.80 -13.73 -0.17
CA ASP A 142 7.86 -12.48 -0.94
C ASP A 142 6.51 -11.94 -1.39
N ASP A 143 5.57 -12.82 -1.76
CA ASP A 143 4.26 -12.41 -2.27
C ASP A 143 3.36 -11.90 -1.13
N GLU A 144 3.38 -12.59 0.01
CA GLU A 144 2.74 -12.11 1.25
C GLU A 144 3.37 -10.80 1.73
N PHE A 145 4.69 -10.71 1.74
CA PHE A 145 5.41 -9.49 2.09
C PHE A 145 5.01 -8.31 1.20
N LYS A 146 5.11 -8.47 -0.12
CA LYS A 146 4.80 -7.38 -1.06
C LYS A 146 3.32 -7.04 -1.07
N SER A 147 2.43 -8.04 -1.03
CA SER A 147 0.98 -7.79 -1.03
C SER A 147 0.52 -7.01 0.20
N ALA A 148 0.90 -7.45 1.40
CA ALA A 148 0.58 -6.78 2.65
C ALA A 148 1.28 -5.41 2.76
N GLY A 149 2.57 -5.36 2.43
CA GLY A 149 3.38 -4.15 2.53
C GLY A 149 2.93 -3.05 1.57
N TYR A 150 2.68 -3.36 0.29
CA TYR A 150 2.15 -2.37 -0.64
C TYR A 150 0.72 -1.95 -0.29
N ALA A 151 -0.13 -2.85 0.20
CA ALA A 151 -1.47 -2.48 0.70
C ALA A 151 -1.38 -1.50 1.89
N PHE A 152 -0.47 -1.77 2.83
CA PHE A 152 -0.18 -0.85 3.94
C PHE A 152 0.28 0.52 3.42
N MET A 153 1.21 0.56 2.46
CA MET A 153 1.71 1.80 1.87
C MET A 153 0.61 2.61 1.17
N VAL A 154 -0.33 1.95 0.47
CA VAL A 154 -1.50 2.61 -0.13
C VAL A 154 -2.32 3.36 0.92
N GLY A 155 -2.52 2.74 2.09
CA GLY A 155 -3.22 3.38 3.21
C GLY A 155 -2.42 4.51 3.85
N LEU A 156 -1.12 4.29 4.05
CA LEU A 156 -0.20 5.24 4.68
C LEU A 156 -0.03 6.53 3.85
N GLN A 157 -0.07 6.43 2.52
CA GLN A 157 0.10 7.56 1.60
C GLN A 157 -1.24 8.11 1.07
N GLY A 158 -2.34 7.37 1.23
CA GLY A 158 -3.66 7.77 0.73
C GLY A 158 -4.28 8.92 1.50
N LYS A 159 -5.23 9.63 0.86
CA LYS A 159 -6.14 10.57 1.53
C LYS A 159 -6.87 9.84 2.65
N ASN A 160 -7.04 10.54 3.77
CA ASN A 160 -7.93 10.06 4.82
C ASN A 160 -9.31 9.92 4.20
N TYR A 161 -9.83 8.70 4.14
CA TYR A 161 -11.26 8.53 3.95
C TYR A 161 -11.89 9.17 5.16
N LYS A 162 -12.65 10.25 4.97
CA LYS A 162 -13.63 10.66 5.97
C LYS A 162 -14.55 9.45 6.11
N GLU A 163 -14.47 8.77 7.24
CA GLU A 163 -15.58 7.93 7.66
C GLU A 163 -16.79 8.86 7.61
N ASN A 164 -17.72 8.59 6.69
CA ASN A 164 -19.06 9.08 6.90
C ASN A 164 -19.46 8.44 8.22
N SER A 165 -19.49 9.27 9.27
CA SER A 165 -20.26 8.99 10.46
C SER A 165 -21.69 8.77 10.00
N GLU A 166 -22.02 7.53 9.69
CA GLU A 166 -23.40 7.08 9.69
C GLU A 166 -23.83 7.20 11.15
N GLU A 167 -24.51 8.31 11.42
CA GLU A 167 -25.43 8.44 12.53
C GLU A 167 -26.42 7.28 12.43
N GLU A 168 -26.10 6.16 13.07
CA GLU A 168 -27.12 5.21 13.54
C GLU A 168 -27.90 5.91 14.67
N SER A 169 -28.78 6.82 14.27
CA SER A 169 -29.95 7.20 15.03
C SER A 169 -31.14 6.42 14.45
N LYS A 170 -31.39 5.25 15.02
CA LYS A 170 -32.71 4.62 15.09
C LYS A 170 -32.91 3.96 16.44
#